data_AF-A0A6A4ZRN9-F1
#
_entry.id   AF-A0A6A4ZRN9-F1
#
_cell.length_a   1.000
_cell.length_b   1.000
_cell.length_c   1.000
_cell.angle_alpha   90.00
_cell.angle_beta   90.00
_cell.angle_gamma   90.00
#
_symmetry.space_group_name_H-M   'P 1'
#
loop_
_entity.id
_entity.type
_entity.pdbx_description
1 polymer ?
#
loop_
_entity_poly.entity_id
_entity_poly.type
_entity_poly.pdbx_seq_one_letter_code
_entity_poly.pdbx_strand_id
1 'polypeptide(L)'
;MTNILAFLTVFATVASATAYRNDNHELDAATEACLRARRTLKGKEPQFCAAGQDYLGSSCYDKCPFGLTPEGPECHSICPIEFWDKGLTCLKKGSYGREVGYPWKFGDLWKFNNTIFNSKGMFQRCEKDYGEGNCERYGIVVYPKCLPGYTAVDCCNCEPPPPDCESFGLLPMEGLSCHKKGFPMKSYSPKCHPYEDLVRGRCFPKCTPGLPV
;
A
#
# COMPACT_ATOMS: atom_id res chain seq x y z
N MET A 1 55.24 -78.67 12.81
CA MET A 1 54.48 -78.70 14.08
C MET A 1 53.51 -77.52 14.09
N THR A 2 52.25 -77.84 14.31
CA THR A 2 51.03 -77.03 14.32
C THR A 2 51.09 -75.87 15.34
N ASN A 3 50.57 -74.68 15.00
CA ASN A 3 49.33 -74.19 15.62
C ASN A 3 48.86 -72.85 15.06
N ILE A 4 47.60 -72.86 14.65
CA ILE A 4 46.76 -71.75 14.20
C ILE A 4 46.20 -71.06 15.45
N LEU A 5 46.22 -69.74 15.48
CA LEU A 5 45.20 -68.94 16.18
C LEU A 5 45.08 -67.58 15.47
N ALA A 6 43.97 -67.43 14.76
CA ALA A 6 43.45 -66.18 14.26
C ALA A 6 43.02 -65.26 15.42
N PHE A 7 42.92 -63.95 15.18
CA PHE A 7 41.66 -63.18 15.27
C PHE A 7 41.94 -61.67 15.18
N LEU A 8 41.63 -61.12 14.00
CA LEU A 8 40.90 -59.88 13.74
C LEU A 8 41.02 -58.72 14.76
N THR A 9 41.89 -57.74 14.47
CA THR A 9 41.69 -56.36 14.93
C THR A 9 41.05 -55.55 13.81
N VAL A 10 39.74 -55.35 13.94
CA VAL A 10 38.87 -54.57 13.07
C VAL A 10 39.34 -53.11 13.04
N PHE A 11 39.40 -52.54 11.83
CA PHE A 11 39.63 -51.11 11.62
C PHE A 11 38.56 -50.28 12.33
N ALA A 12 38.98 -49.36 13.20
CA ALA A 12 38.11 -48.33 13.75
C ALA A 12 37.64 -47.42 12.60
N THR A 13 36.39 -47.58 12.19
CA THR A 13 35.70 -46.63 11.32
C THR A 13 35.29 -45.43 12.16
N VAL A 14 35.79 -44.26 11.79
CA VAL A 14 35.36 -42.97 12.32
C VAL A 14 33.95 -42.70 11.76
N ALA A 15 32.92 -43.02 12.54
CA ALA A 15 31.54 -42.62 12.23
C ALA A 15 31.26 -41.27 12.91
N SER A 16 31.63 -40.18 12.25
CA SER A 16 31.12 -38.86 12.58
C SER A 16 29.64 -38.79 12.17
N ALA A 17 28.75 -39.22 13.06
CA ALA A 17 27.32 -39.01 12.94
C ALA A 17 26.76 -38.72 14.33
N THR A 18 26.57 -37.43 14.66
CA THR A 18 25.78 -37.02 15.82
C THR A 18 24.33 -37.47 15.60
N ALA A 19 24.01 -38.63 16.18
CA ALA A 19 22.71 -39.26 16.17
C ALA A 19 21.69 -38.37 16.88
N TYR A 20 20.71 -37.86 16.13
CA TYR A 20 19.62 -36.99 16.62
C TYR A 20 18.36 -37.77 17.06
N ARG A 21 18.41 -39.11 17.04
CA ARG A 21 17.26 -39.97 17.35
C ARG A 21 17.79 -41.31 17.86
N ASN A 22 17.38 -41.74 19.06
CA ASN A 22 17.58 -43.13 19.47
C ASN A 22 16.64 -44.02 18.64
N ASP A 23 16.95 -45.29 18.45
CA ASP A 23 16.26 -46.20 17.51
C ASP A 23 14.73 -46.31 17.71
N ASN A 24 14.22 -45.82 18.84
CA ASN A 24 12.80 -45.75 19.22
C ASN A 24 12.12 -44.38 19.04
N HIS A 25 12.78 -43.39 18.40
CA HIS A 25 12.18 -42.10 18.07
C HIS A 25 11.78 -41.22 19.28
N GLU A 26 12.35 -41.48 20.46
CA GLU A 26 12.11 -40.75 21.72
C GLU A 26 13.11 -39.59 21.90
N LEU A 27 12.63 -38.46 22.40
CA LEU A 27 13.41 -37.23 22.63
C LEU A 27 14.08 -37.27 24.00
N ASP A 28 15.30 -36.76 24.16
CA ASP A 28 15.93 -36.74 25.49
C ASP A 28 15.23 -35.76 26.46
N ALA A 29 15.34 -36.04 27.76
CA ALA A 29 14.65 -35.30 28.81
C ALA A 29 15.06 -33.81 28.88
N ALA A 30 16.30 -33.46 28.52
CA ALA A 30 16.77 -32.08 28.52
C ALA A 30 16.18 -31.29 27.35
N THR A 31 16.10 -31.91 26.16
CA THR A 31 15.43 -31.32 25.00
C THR A 31 13.94 -31.14 25.26
N GLU A 32 13.26 -32.11 25.88
CA GLU A 32 11.84 -31.98 26.22
C GLU A 32 11.59 -30.86 27.24
N ALA A 33 12.43 -30.76 28.28
CA ALA A 33 12.36 -29.67 29.25
C ALA A 33 12.56 -28.30 28.59
N CYS A 34 13.52 -28.16 27.68
CA CYS A 34 13.75 -26.94 26.92
C CYS A 34 12.54 -26.55 26.05
N LEU A 35 11.95 -27.51 25.32
CA LEU A 35 10.76 -27.26 24.50
C LEU A 35 9.54 -26.86 25.34
N ARG A 36 9.40 -27.39 26.56
CA ARG A 36 8.35 -26.96 27.51
C ARG A 36 8.61 -25.54 28.01
N ALA A 37 9.85 -25.20 28.40
CA ALA A 37 10.22 -23.86 28.84
C ALA A 37 9.99 -22.81 27.74
N ARG A 38 10.21 -23.16 26.47
CA ARG A 38 9.93 -22.27 25.32
C ARG A 38 8.48 -21.79 25.27
N ARG A 39 7.51 -22.56 25.77
CA ARG A 39 6.08 -22.18 25.74
C ARG A 39 5.76 -21.02 26.67
N THR A 40 6.55 -20.82 27.72
CA THR A 40 6.35 -19.75 28.71
C THR A 40 7.26 -18.55 28.43
N LEU A 41 8.31 -18.72 27.63
CA LEU A 41 9.19 -17.64 27.20
C LEU A 41 8.52 -16.73 26.15
N LYS A 42 8.74 -15.42 26.30
CA LYS A 42 8.51 -14.47 25.20
C LYS A 42 9.75 -14.47 24.31
N GLY A 43 9.68 -15.18 23.19
CA GLY A 43 10.77 -15.20 22.20
C GLY A 43 11.13 -13.79 21.73
N LYS A 44 12.34 -13.62 21.20
CA LYS A 44 12.84 -12.32 20.70
C LYS A 44 12.31 -12.04 19.29
N GLU A 45 12.32 -10.78 18.90
CA GLU A 45 12.05 -10.41 17.52
C GLU A 45 13.18 -10.90 16.61
N PRO A 46 12.86 -11.36 15.38
CA PRO A 46 13.85 -11.74 14.39
C PRO A 46 14.79 -10.57 14.06
N GLN A 47 16.08 -10.86 13.90
CA GLN A 47 17.07 -9.80 13.72
C GLN A 47 17.36 -9.46 12.26
N PHE A 48 17.12 -10.37 11.31
CA PHE A 48 17.67 -10.21 9.97
C PHE A 48 16.67 -10.57 8.86
N CYS A 49 16.49 -9.63 7.94
CA CYS A 49 16.06 -9.92 6.58
C CYS A 49 17.29 -10.10 5.68
N ALA A 50 17.12 -10.76 4.53
CA ALA A 50 18.21 -10.86 3.57
C ALA A 50 18.57 -9.48 3.01
N ALA A 51 19.76 -9.35 2.42
CA ALA A 51 20.12 -8.12 1.71
C ALA A 51 19.09 -7.84 0.61
N GLY A 52 18.61 -6.59 0.55
CA GLY A 52 17.56 -6.17 -0.41
C GLY A 52 16.12 -6.42 0.06
N GLN A 53 15.92 -6.82 1.32
CA GLN A 53 14.62 -7.00 1.94
C GLN A 53 14.41 -6.05 3.12
N ASP A 54 13.16 -5.67 3.35
CA ASP A 54 12.76 -4.86 4.51
C ASP A 54 11.86 -5.68 5.44
N TYR A 55 12.02 -5.49 6.75
CA TYR A 55 11.17 -6.13 7.75
C TYR A 55 9.89 -5.30 7.94
N LEU A 56 8.74 -5.90 7.62
CA LEU A 56 7.44 -5.28 7.79
C LEU A 56 6.58 -6.14 8.71
N GLY A 57 6.37 -5.66 9.94
CA GLY A 57 5.54 -6.32 10.95
C GLY A 57 6.15 -7.61 11.49
N SER A 58 5.87 -8.73 10.82
CA SER A 58 6.29 -10.08 11.24
C SER A 58 7.11 -10.85 10.20
N SER A 59 7.25 -10.30 8.99
CA SER A 59 7.87 -10.97 7.84
C SER A 59 8.84 -10.04 7.11
N CYS A 60 9.74 -10.64 6.34
CA CYS A 60 10.64 -9.91 5.44
C CYS A 60 10.01 -9.85 4.05
N TYR A 61 10.08 -8.69 3.40
CA TYR A 61 9.55 -8.49 2.06
C TYR A 61 10.64 -7.97 1.14
N ASP A 62 10.60 -8.40 -0.13
CA ASP A 62 11.47 -7.82 -1.17
C ASP A 62 11.16 -6.32 -1.33
N LYS A 63 12.19 -5.49 -1.50
CA LYS A 63 12.01 -4.06 -1.75
C LYS A 63 11.19 -3.80 -3.01
N CYS A 64 10.44 -2.70 -3.01
CA CYS A 64 9.73 -2.29 -4.21
C CYS A 64 10.71 -1.99 -5.35
N PRO A 65 10.41 -2.45 -6.58
CA PRO A 65 11.13 -2.04 -7.77
C PRO A 65 11.21 -0.52 -7.91
N PHE A 66 12.23 -0.04 -8.62
CA PHE A 66 12.38 1.39 -8.90
C PHE A 66 11.12 1.94 -9.59
N GLY A 67 10.65 3.11 -9.12
CA GLY A 67 9.44 3.76 -9.63
C GLY A 67 8.13 3.33 -8.98
N LEU A 68 8.19 2.44 -7.98
CA LEU A 68 7.04 2.06 -7.15
C LEU A 68 7.27 2.45 -5.69
N THR A 69 6.19 2.73 -4.97
CA THR A 69 6.22 3.05 -3.53
C THR A 69 5.56 1.95 -2.70
N PRO A 70 6.15 1.56 -1.56
CA PRO A 70 5.53 0.57 -0.67
C PRO A 70 4.31 1.15 0.03
N GLU A 71 3.18 0.46 -0.02
CA GLU A 71 2.01 0.67 0.82
C GLU A 71 1.66 -0.68 1.49
N GLY A 72 2.20 -0.90 2.70
CA GLY A 72 2.05 -2.19 3.38
C GLY A 72 2.81 -3.31 2.67
N PRO A 73 2.20 -4.49 2.43
CA PRO A 73 2.82 -5.62 1.73
C PRO A 73 2.70 -5.52 0.19
N GLU A 74 2.32 -4.36 -0.35
CA GLU A 74 2.14 -4.13 -1.78
C GLU A 74 2.98 -2.93 -2.24
N CYS A 75 3.43 -2.97 -3.49
CA CYS A 75 4.11 -1.89 -4.18
C CYS A 75 3.17 -1.22 -5.17
N HIS A 76 2.99 0.09 -5.06
CA HIS A 76 2.08 0.85 -5.92
C HIS A 76 2.81 1.79 -6.87
N SER A 77 2.23 2.00 -8.05
CA SER A 77 2.70 3.02 -9.00
C SER A 77 2.62 4.42 -8.41
N ILE A 78 3.62 5.26 -8.69
CA ILE A 78 3.62 6.67 -8.29
C ILE A 78 2.63 7.46 -9.16
N CYS A 79 1.84 8.35 -8.57
CA CYS A 79 0.97 9.23 -9.33
C CYS A 79 1.80 10.20 -10.20
N PRO A 80 1.45 10.38 -11.49
CA PRO A 80 2.08 11.39 -12.33
C PRO A 80 1.87 12.81 -11.79
N ILE A 81 2.71 13.75 -12.23
CA ILE A 81 2.70 15.13 -11.70
C ILE A 81 1.38 15.87 -11.95
N GLU A 82 0.61 15.47 -12.95
CA GLU A 82 -0.71 15.98 -13.29
C GLU A 82 -1.81 15.50 -12.34
N PHE A 83 -1.48 14.66 -11.35
CA PHE A 83 -2.42 14.09 -10.39
C PHE A 83 -2.03 14.43 -8.95
N TRP A 84 -3.04 14.55 -8.09
CA TRP A 84 -2.89 14.52 -6.65
C TRP A 84 -2.90 13.07 -6.17
N ASP A 85 -1.90 12.69 -5.39
CA ASP A 85 -1.90 11.42 -4.69
C ASP A 85 -2.93 11.44 -3.56
N LYS A 86 -3.86 10.48 -3.58
CA LYS A 86 -4.92 10.29 -2.59
C LYS A 86 -4.85 8.90 -1.95
N GLY A 87 -3.64 8.33 -1.85
CA GLY A 87 -3.40 6.97 -1.37
C GLY A 87 -3.46 6.00 -2.55
N LEU A 88 -4.40 5.06 -2.53
CA LEU A 88 -4.55 4.05 -3.60
C LEU A 88 -5.07 4.61 -4.94
N THR A 89 -5.40 5.91 -4.99
CA THR A 89 -5.91 6.60 -6.17
C THR A 89 -5.11 7.87 -6.48
N CYS A 90 -5.10 8.23 -7.76
CA CYS A 90 -4.56 9.46 -8.29
C CYS A 90 -5.71 10.31 -8.82
N LEU A 91 -5.89 11.53 -8.31
CA LEU A 91 -6.94 12.45 -8.72
C LEU A 91 -6.40 13.50 -9.70
N LYS A 92 -7.00 13.62 -10.89
CA LYS A 92 -6.56 14.58 -11.91
C LYS A 92 -6.60 16.02 -11.38
N LYS A 93 -5.51 16.75 -11.56
CA LYS A 93 -5.42 18.19 -11.24
C LYS A 93 -6.13 19.01 -12.32
N GLY A 94 -6.53 20.22 -11.95
CA GLY A 94 -7.02 21.22 -12.89
C GLY A 94 -8.42 21.74 -12.58
N SER A 95 -9.18 21.08 -11.71
CA SER A 95 -10.48 21.58 -11.29
C SER A 95 -10.35 22.94 -10.58
N TYR A 96 -11.27 23.86 -10.85
CA TYR A 96 -11.27 25.19 -10.27
C TYR A 96 -12.70 25.70 -10.04
N GLY A 97 -12.85 26.67 -9.12
CA GLY A 97 -14.14 27.26 -8.78
C GLY A 97 -14.52 28.44 -9.69
N ARG A 98 -15.82 28.61 -9.95
CA ARG A 98 -16.44 29.67 -10.76
C ARG A 98 -16.86 30.89 -9.92
N GLU A 99 -16.20 31.09 -8.79
CA GLU A 99 -16.53 32.09 -7.78
C GLU A 99 -17.95 31.92 -7.18
N VAL A 100 -18.46 32.92 -6.47
CA VAL A 100 -19.78 32.89 -5.79
C VAL A 100 -20.97 33.06 -6.74
N GLY A 101 -20.70 33.37 -8.01
CA GLY A 101 -21.71 33.71 -9.00
C GLY A 101 -22.42 35.05 -8.74
N TYR A 102 -23.42 35.33 -9.56
CA TYR A 102 -24.19 36.57 -9.57
C TYR A 102 -25.61 36.28 -9.10
N PRO A 103 -25.88 36.26 -7.78
CA PRO A 103 -27.21 36.02 -7.26
C PRO A 103 -28.15 37.19 -7.55
N TRP A 104 -29.43 36.99 -7.27
CA TRP A 104 -30.47 38.02 -7.32
C TRP A 104 -30.14 39.21 -6.42
N LYS A 105 -30.43 40.42 -6.90
CA LYS A 105 -30.36 41.66 -6.11
C LYS A 105 -31.70 42.39 -6.12
N PHE A 106 -31.93 43.26 -5.13
CA PHE A 106 -33.20 43.97 -4.89
C PHE A 106 -33.71 44.88 -6.04
N GLY A 107 -32.96 45.03 -7.14
CA GLY A 107 -33.42 45.70 -8.37
C GLY A 107 -33.82 44.76 -9.52
N ASP A 108 -33.51 43.46 -9.40
CA ASP A 108 -33.77 42.47 -10.45
C ASP A 108 -35.24 42.00 -10.45
N LEU A 109 -35.94 42.19 -9.34
CA LEU A 109 -37.34 41.76 -9.11
C LEU A 109 -38.38 42.79 -9.60
N TRP A 110 -37.99 44.02 -9.93
CA TRP A 110 -38.92 45.15 -10.08
C TRP A 110 -39.13 45.66 -11.53
N LYS A 111 -38.46 45.10 -12.55
CA LYS A 111 -38.60 45.61 -13.94
C LYS A 111 -39.55 44.80 -14.84
N PHE A 112 -40.77 45.33 -14.91
CA PHE A 112 -41.79 45.41 -15.99
C PHE A 112 -42.48 44.12 -16.52
N ASN A 113 -43.83 44.15 -16.45
CA ASN A 113 -44.80 43.19 -17.02
C ASN A 113 -44.96 41.84 -16.28
N ASN A 114 -45.23 41.91 -14.96
CA ASN A 114 -45.85 40.81 -14.19
C ASN A 114 -45.13 39.44 -14.22
N THR A 115 -43.83 39.44 -14.53
CA THR A 115 -43.01 38.21 -14.62
C THR A 115 -41.99 38.21 -13.49
N ILE A 116 -42.19 37.32 -12.51
CA ILE A 116 -41.51 37.34 -11.20
C ILE A 116 -40.04 36.82 -11.24
N PHE A 117 -39.52 36.37 -12.39
CA PHE A 117 -38.21 35.72 -12.48
C PHE A 117 -37.38 36.10 -13.73
N ASN A 118 -36.98 37.37 -13.87
CA ASN A 118 -36.04 37.77 -14.92
C ASN A 118 -34.55 37.70 -14.50
N SER A 119 -33.80 36.73 -15.04
CA SER A 119 -32.35 36.57 -14.80
C SER A 119 -31.48 37.62 -15.53
N LYS A 120 -32.06 38.53 -16.31
CA LYS A 120 -31.33 39.53 -17.11
C LYS A 120 -30.38 40.38 -16.28
N GLY A 121 -30.79 40.84 -15.11
CA GLY A 121 -29.92 41.65 -14.24
C GLY A 121 -28.69 40.88 -13.75
N MET A 122 -28.83 39.56 -13.54
CA MET A 122 -27.71 38.69 -13.16
C MET A 122 -26.76 38.47 -14.33
N PHE A 123 -27.29 38.17 -15.53
CA PHE A 123 -26.50 38.06 -16.77
C PHE A 123 -25.75 39.35 -17.08
N GLN A 124 -26.40 40.51 -17.01
CA GLN A 124 -25.77 41.80 -17.25
C GLN A 124 -24.57 42.07 -16.34
N ARG A 125 -24.65 41.66 -15.06
CA ARG A 125 -23.52 41.80 -14.14
C ARG A 125 -22.39 40.82 -14.47
N CYS A 126 -22.74 39.57 -14.76
CA CYS A 126 -21.75 38.56 -15.14
C CYS A 126 -21.04 38.92 -16.45
N GLU A 127 -21.78 39.27 -17.49
CA GLU A 127 -21.24 39.61 -18.81
C GLU A 127 -20.46 40.93 -18.81
N LYS A 128 -20.71 41.80 -17.84
CA LYS A 128 -19.87 42.98 -17.61
C LYS A 128 -18.46 42.60 -17.14
N ASP A 129 -18.35 41.54 -16.35
CA ASP A 129 -17.08 41.12 -15.75
C ASP A 129 -16.33 40.09 -16.64
N TYR A 130 -17.07 39.23 -17.37
CA TYR A 130 -16.49 38.15 -18.18
C TYR A 130 -16.73 38.27 -19.70
N GLY A 131 -17.47 39.29 -20.15
CA GLY A 131 -17.83 39.49 -21.54
C GLY A 131 -19.18 38.87 -21.94
N GLU A 132 -19.80 39.43 -22.97
CA GLU A 132 -21.09 38.99 -23.50
C GLU A 132 -21.05 37.53 -23.98
N GLY A 133 -22.05 36.73 -23.60
CA GLY A 133 -22.13 35.31 -23.98
C GLY A 133 -21.23 34.35 -23.19
N ASN A 134 -20.40 34.85 -22.27
CA ASN A 134 -19.51 34.04 -21.43
C ASN A 134 -20.12 33.64 -20.08
N CYS A 135 -21.42 33.84 -19.92
CA CYS A 135 -22.14 33.53 -18.69
C CYS A 135 -23.25 32.51 -18.93
N GLU A 136 -23.58 31.75 -17.89
CA GLU A 136 -24.64 30.75 -17.92
C GLU A 136 -25.36 30.68 -16.57
N ARG A 137 -26.61 30.21 -16.59
CA ARG A 137 -27.42 30.08 -15.38
C ARG A 137 -27.31 28.65 -14.83
N TYR A 138 -27.01 28.53 -13.55
CA TYR A 138 -27.13 27.28 -12.80
C TYR A 138 -28.09 27.46 -11.63
N GLY A 139 -29.22 26.75 -11.65
CA GLY A 139 -30.29 26.91 -10.67
C GLY A 139 -30.85 28.34 -10.64
N ILE A 140 -30.71 29.03 -9.51
CA ILE A 140 -31.18 30.42 -9.33
C ILE A 140 -30.05 31.47 -9.41
N VAL A 141 -28.82 31.06 -9.74
CA VAL A 141 -27.63 31.94 -9.79
C VAL A 141 -27.02 31.90 -11.21
N VAL A 142 -26.41 32.99 -11.65
CA VAL A 142 -25.65 33.05 -12.91
C VAL A 142 -24.16 32.95 -12.59
N TYR A 143 -23.42 32.15 -13.35
CA TYR A 143 -21.98 31.96 -13.21
C TYR A 143 -21.28 32.26 -14.53
N PRO A 144 -19.98 32.59 -14.52
CA PRO A 144 -19.18 32.51 -15.73
C PRO A 144 -19.16 31.07 -16.24
N LYS A 145 -19.13 30.91 -17.56
CA LYS A 145 -18.91 29.61 -18.20
C LYS A 145 -17.52 29.08 -17.86
N CYS A 146 -17.38 27.77 -17.93
CA CYS A 146 -16.07 27.15 -17.79
C CYS A 146 -15.13 27.51 -18.96
N LEU A 147 -13.83 27.43 -18.70
CA LEU A 147 -12.78 27.60 -19.71
C LEU A 147 -12.96 26.52 -20.80
N PRO A 148 -12.52 26.79 -22.04
CA PRO A 148 -12.62 25.81 -23.12
C PRO A 148 -12.05 24.45 -22.72
N GLY A 149 -12.84 23.39 -22.93
CA GLY A 149 -12.49 22.02 -22.57
C GLY A 149 -12.88 21.59 -21.14
N TYR A 150 -13.36 22.51 -20.31
CA TYR A 150 -13.85 22.19 -18.96
C TYR A 150 -15.37 22.08 -18.93
N THR A 151 -15.87 21.22 -18.04
CA THR A 151 -17.30 21.00 -17.83
C THR A 151 -17.70 21.54 -16.47
N ALA A 152 -18.83 22.25 -16.42
CA ALA A 152 -19.42 22.69 -15.16
C ALA A 152 -19.96 21.47 -14.40
N VAL A 153 -19.43 21.26 -13.19
CA VAL A 153 -19.89 20.22 -12.26
C VAL A 153 -20.43 20.93 -11.02
N ASP A 154 -21.64 20.53 -10.63
CA ASP A 154 -22.45 21.22 -9.64
C ASP A 154 -22.64 22.72 -9.97
N CYS A 155 -22.85 23.54 -8.94
CA CYS A 155 -23.13 24.96 -9.12
C CYS A 155 -21.93 25.79 -9.51
N CYS A 156 -20.73 25.34 -9.17
CA CYS A 156 -19.67 26.29 -8.86
C CYS A 156 -18.28 25.78 -9.22
N ASN A 157 -18.14 24.56 -9.75
CA ASN A 157 -16.84 24.00 -10.10
C ASN A 157 -16.77 23.72 -11.61
N CYS A 158 -15.59 23.91 -12.17
CA CYS A 158 -15.25 23.47 -13.52
C CYS A 158 -14.23 22.34 -13.41
N GLU A 159 -14.52 21.23 -14.06
CA GLU A 159 -13.67 20.05 -14.08
C GLU A 159 -13.07 19.81 -15.47
N PRO A 160 -11.80 19.38 -15.55
CA PRO A 160 -11.21 18.96 -16.82
C PRO A 160 -11.92 17.68 -17.34
N PRO A 161 -11.67 17.28 -18.60
CA PRO A 161 -12.20 16.01 -19.08
C PRO A 161 -11.59 14.84 -18.28
N PRO A 162 -12.32 13.71 -18.15
CA PRO A 162 -11.80 12.50 -17.55
C PRO A 162 -10.44 12.11 -18.18
N PRO A 163 -9.42 11.81 -17.37
CA PRO A 163 -8.12 11.43 -17.89
C PRO A 163 -8.15 10.02 -18.50
N ASP A 164 -7.37 9.80 -19.56
CA ASP A 164 -7.03 8.46 -20.01
C ASP A 164 -6.01 7.84 -19.05
N CYS A 165 -6.48 7.13 -18.03
CA CYS A 165 -5.64 6.54 -16.99
C CYS A 165 -4.57 5.59 -17.53
N GLU A 166 -4.84 4.85 -18.61
CA GLU A 166 -3.90 3.86 -19.14
C GLU A 166 -2.68 4.53 -19.77
N SER A 167 -2.88 5.67 -20.45
CA SER A 167 -1.78 6.48 -21.01
C SER A 167 -0.79 6.97 -19.93
N PHE A 168 -1.27 7.11 -18.70
CA PHE A 168 -0.48 7.50 -17.53
C PHE A 168 0.08 6.29 -16.75
N GLY A 169 -0.10 5.07 -17.26
CA GLY A 169 0.33 3.86 -16.58
C GLY A 169 -0.49 3.52 -15.33
N LEU A 170 -1.66 4.12 -15.16
CA LEU A 170 -2.61 3.85 -14.08
C LEU A 170 -3.70 2.88 -14.55
N LEU A 171 -4.64 2.56 -13.65
CA LEU A 171 -5.82 1.75 -13.96
C LEU A 171 -7.06 2.65 -14.07
N PRO A 172 -7.99 2.36 -14.99
CA PRO A 172 -9.18 3.16 -15.20
C PRO A 172 -10.10 3.15 -13.98
N MET A 173 -10.74 4.29 -13.74
CA MET A 173 -11.78 4.51 -12.73
C MET A 173 -12.72 5.61 -13.24
N GLU A 174 -13.93 5.72 -12.69
CA GLU A 174 -14.89 6.74 -13.11
C GLU A 174 -14.51 8.15 -12.66
N GLY A 175 -14.83 9.14 -13.49
CA GLY A 175 -14.60 10.56 -13.21
C GLY A 175 -13.15 11.00 -13.37
N LEU A 176 -12.66 11.82 -12.44
CA LEU A 176 -11.31 12.38 -12.47
C LEU A 176 -10.26 11.50 -11.78
N SER A 177 -10.66 10.38 -11.20
CA SER A 177 -9.76 9.51 -10.44
C SER A 177 -9.26 8.37 -11.31
N CYS A 178 -8.04 7.90 -11.02
CA CYS A 178 -7.45 6.69 -11.57
C CYS A 178 -6.91 5.83 -10.41
N HIS A 179 -6.97 4.51 -10.53
CA HIS A 179 -6.37 3.61 -9.54
C HIS A 179 -4.87 3.45 -9.79
N LYS A 180 -4.08 3.39 -8.71
CA LYS A 180 -2.68 2.99 -8.81
C LYS A 180 -2.59 1.50 -9.17
N LYS A 181 -1.57 1.13 -9.95
CA LYS A 181 -1.22 -0.28 -10.16
C LYS A 181 -0.51 -0.80 -8.91
N GLY A 182 -1.08 -1.83 -8.29
CA GLY A 182 -0.48 -2.54 -7.15
C GLY A 182 0.19 -3.83 -7.58
N PHE A 183 1.30 -4.17 -6.95
CA PHE A 183 2.01 -5.44 -7.12
C PHE A 183 2.31 -6.03 -5.74
N PRO A 184 1.94 -7.30 -5.47
CA PRO A 184 2.21 -7.91 -4.18
C PRO A 184 3.71 -8.10 -3.99
N MET A 185 4.22 -7.73 -2.81
CA MET A 185 5.59 -8.03 -2.42
C MET A 185 5.70 -9.51 -2.03
N LYS A 186 6.81 -10.15 -2.41
CA LYS A 186 7.05 -11.52 -1.98
C LYS A 186 7.47 -11.54 -0.51
N SER A 187 6.79 -12.37 0.27
CA SER A 187 7.01 -12.52 1.71
C SER A 187 7.97 -13.68 2.00
N TYR A 188 8.83 -13.48 2.99
CA TYR A 188 9.82 -14.45 3.45
C TYR A 188 9.82 -14.52 4.96
N SER A 189 10.07 -15.72 5.49
CA SER A 189 10.30 -15.88 6.91
C SER A 189 11.59 -15.16 7.32
N PRO A 190 11.54 -14.34 8.38
CA PRO A 190 12.72 -13.65 8.86
C PRO A 190 13.72 -14.63 9.48
N LYS A 191 14.99 -14.24 9.55
CA LYS A 191 16.05 -15.11 10.08
C LYS A 191 16.37 -14.77 11.54
N CYS A 192 16.56 -15.82 12.32
CA CYS A 192 17.12 -15.74 13.67
C CYS A 192 18.64 -15.88 13.63
N HIS A 193 19.29 -15.66 14.77
CA HIS A 193 20.71 -15.99 14.92
C HIS A 193 20.98 -17.48 14.67
N PRO A 194 22.22 -17.86 14.29
CA PRO A 194 22.59 -19.25 14.06
C PRO A 194 22.32 -20.20 15.25
N TYR A 195 22.27 -19.68 16.47
CA TYR A 195 22.01 -20.41 17.72
C TYR A 195 20.55 -20.32 18.20
N GLU A 196 19.65 -19.77 17.37
CA GLU A 196 18.22 -19.63 17.67
C GLU A 196 17.37 -20.32 16.59
N ASP A 197 16.17 -20.76 16.98
CA ASP A 197 15.14 -21.29 16.08
C ASP A 197 14.02 -20.27 15.93
N LEU A 198 13.53 -20.09 14.70
CA LEU A 198 12.30 -19.34 14.43
C LEU A 198 11.08 -20.21 14.70
N VAL A 199 10.26 -19.86 15.69
CA VAL A 199 8.95 -20.50 15.90
C VAL A 199 7.88 -19.43 16.01
N ARG A 200 6.86 -19.56 15.15
CA ARG A 200 5.71 -18.63 15.09
C ARG A 200 6.12 -17.15 15.03
N GLY A 201 7.13 -16.85 14.21
CA GLY A 201 7.62 -15.48 13.99
C GLY A 201 8.51 -14.92 15.12
N ARG A 202 8.96 -15.76 16.06
CA ARG A 202 9.83 -15.33 17.17
C ARG A 202 11.04 -16.24 17.28
N CYS A 203 12.17 -15.64 17.64
CA CYS A 203 13.43 -16.34 17.83
C CYS A 203 13.57 -16.81 19.27
N PHE A 204 13.95 -18.07 19.44
CA PHE A 204 14.24 -18.64 20.75
C PHE A 204 15.56 -19.41 20.67
N PRO A 205 16.31 -19.52 21.77
CA PRO A 205 17.49 -20.36 21.81
C PRO A 205 17.20 -21.78 21.33
N LYS A 206 18.15 -22.36 20.59
CA LYS A 206 18.10 -23.77 20.19
C LYS A 206 18.10 -24.67 21.41
N CYS A 207 17.20 -25.65 21.42
CA CYS A 207 17.23 -26.73 22.39
C CYS A 207 18.26 -27.76 21.94
N THR A 208 19.53 -27.54 22.33
CA THR A 208 20.64 -28.46 22.03
C THR A 208 21.04 -29.20 23.32
N PRO A 209 21.34 -30.50 23.27
CA PRO A 209 21.82 -31.23 24.45
C PRO A 209 23.11 -30.60 25.01
N GLY A 210 23.16 -30.33 26.32
CA GLY A 210 24.37 -29.91 27.03
C GLY A 210 24.60 -28.40 27.20
N LEU A 211 23.72 -27.54 26.69
CA LEU A 211 23.70 -26.12 27.06
C LEU A 211 22.84 -25.93 28.33
N PRO A 212 23.38 -25.32 29.41
CA PRO A 212 22.56 -25.00 30.57
C PRO A 212 21.49 -23.98 30.16
N VAL A 213 20.24 -24.28 30.52
CA VAL A 213 19.07 -23.39 30.39
C VAL A 213 19.23 -22.19 31.31
#